data_AF-A0A7X8WZ91-F1
#
_entry.id   AF-A0A7X8WZ91-F1
#
_cell.length_a   1.000
_cell.length_b   1.000
_cell.length_c   1.000
_cell.angle_alpha   90.00
_cell.angle_beta   90.00
_cell.angle_gamma   90.00
#
_symmetry.space_group_name_H-M   'P 1'
#
loop_
_entity.id
_entity.type
_entity.pdbx_description
1 polymer ?
#
loop_
_entity_poly.entity_id
_entity_poly.type
_entity_poly.pdbx_seq_one_letter_code
_entity_poly.pdbx_strand_id
1 'polypeptide(L)'
;MCSVNTDLSGRLETLVQEAKGKYSKEVREKIVDNIYREAENIAKRTVVKPPKKLDWDGKIDNILTSRITGYPIMLLLLGVIFWITIVGANYPSQMLFKILFWGEEKISTLFYFLGMPQWLHGFLVLGVYRCVAWVVAVMLPPMAIFFPLFTLLEDLGFLPRVAFNLDNFFRKAGAHGKQSLTMSMGFGCNAAGVIACRIIESPRERLIAILTNNFVPCNGRFPTLIVISSIFMGGALAAPYSSLVTPLVIVGIVLIGIMVTLIVSWLLSKTLLRGVPSTFTLELPPYRRPQIGQIIIRSIFDRTVFVLWRAVKVAAPAGGIIWLLANTYLGDSSLLNSLATAIDPFARGIGLDGIILTAFILGLPANEIVLPIMIMGYLAEGALLELDSLIALKTLLLDNGWTLMTALSVMLFSLLHYPCSTTLLTIKKETGSLKWTFLGAIIPLAVSVLVLFILNSISSLLLLMN
;
A
#
# COMPACT_ATOMS: atom_id res chain seq x y z
N MET A 1 83.70 -16.60 4.17
CA MET A 1 83.22 -17.91 4.63
C MET A 1 82.75 -17.78 6.08
N CYS A 2 81.46 -17.53 6.28
CA CYS A 2 80.80 -17.78 7.58
C CYS A 2 79.83 -18.92 7.30
N SER A 3 80.18 -20.13 7.73
CA SER A 3 79.31 -21.30 7.66
C SER A 3 78.11 -21.05 8.58
N VAL A 4 76.96 -20.73 7.99
CA VAL A 4 75.67 -20.82 8.68
C VAL A 4 75.56 -22.28 9.12
N ASN A 5 75.55 -22.49 10.43
CA ASN A 5 75.57 -23.79 11.06
C ASN A 5 74.35 -24.60 10.58
N THR A 6 74.57 -25.56 9.69
CA THR A 6 73.53 -26.40 9.05
C THR A 6 72.73 -27.24 10.04
N ASP A 7 73.25 -27.43 11.26
CA ASP A 7 72.54 -28.07 12.38
C ASP A 7 71.40 -27.19 12.92
N LEU A 8 71.57 -25.85 12.88
CA LEU A 8 70.58 -24.92 13.42
C LEU A 8 69.37 -24.76 12.50
N SER A 9 69.57 -24.75 11.18
CA SER A 9 68.47 -24.68 10.20
C SER A 9 67.64 -25.96 10.19
N GLY A 10 68.29 -27.13 10.26
CA GLY A 10 67.61 -28.41 10.36
C GLY A 10 66.77 -28.55 11.64
N ARG A 11 67.30 -28.06 12.78
CA ARG A 11 66.56 -27.98 14.06
C ARG A 11 65.40 -26.99 14.03
N LEU A 12 65.54 -25.86 13.32
CA LEU A 12 64.46 -24.88 13.16
C LEU A 12 63.32 -25.43 12.29
N GLU A 13 63.64 -26.15 11.22
CA GLU A 13 62.63 -26.78 10.35
C GLU A 13 61.89 -27.93 11.06
N THR A 14 62.58 -28.72 11.88
CA THR A 14 61.94 -29.75 12.72
C THR A 14 61.06 -29.13 13.81
N LEU A 15 61.51 -28.05 14.48
CA LEU A 15 60.68 -27.31 15.44
C LEU A 15 59.46 -26.66 14.78
N VAL A 16 59.58 -26.14 13.56
CA VAL A 16 58.45 -25.57 12.80
C VAL A 16 57.47 -26.67 12.33
N GLN A 17 57.96 -27.86 11.95
CA GLN A 17 57.09 -28.99 11.63
C GLN A 17 56.40 -29.58 12.86
N GLU A 18 57.10 -29.72 13.99
CA GLU A 18 56.52 -30.14 15.27
C GLU A 18 55.49 -29.13 15.77
N ALA A 19 55.73 -27.82 15.55
CA ALA A 19 54.80 -26.76 15.92
C ALA A 19 53.57 -26.73 14.98
N LYS A 20 53.73 -26.99 13.68
CA LYS A 20 52.60 -27.04 12.71
C LYS A 20 51.53 -28.09 13.04
N GLY A 21 51.90 -29.17 13.73
CA GLY A 21 50.95 -30.20 14.20
C GLY A 21 50.35 -29.95 15.59
N LYS A 22 50.93 -29.04 16.40
CA LYS A 22 50.60 -28.82 17.82
C LYS A 22 49.98 -27.46 18.16
N TYR A 23 49.83 -26.54 17.20
CA TYR A 23 49.08 -25.31 17.45
C TYR A 23 47.59 -25.63 17.61
N SER A 24 47.21 -25.96 18.85
CA SER A 24 45.82 -26.04 19.26
C SER A 24 45.12 -24.74 18.88
N LYS A 25 43.84 -24.85 18.51
CA LYS A 25 42.93 -23.72 18.28
C LYS A 25 43.11 -22.61 19.34
N GLU A 26 43.43 -22.99 20.57
CA GLU A 26 43.66 -22.12 21.73
C GLU A 26 44.88 -21.19 21.57
N VAL A 27 45.97 -21.63 20.94
CA VAL A 27 47.13 -20.75 20.71
C VAL A 27 46.83 -19.71 19.64
N ARG A 28 46.10 -20.12 18.59
CA ARG A 28 45.62 -19.19 17.56
C ARG A 28 44.63 -18.18 18.15
N GLU A 29 43.72 -18.63 19.01
CA GLU A 29 42.80 -17.76 19.76
C GLU A 29 43.55 -16.79 20.69
N LYS A 30 44.59 -17.25 21.41
CA LYS A 30 45.44 -16.39 22.24
C LYS A 30 46.22 -15.33 21.45
N ILE A 31 46.74 -15.69 20.28
CA ILE A 31 47.43 -14.72 19.41
C ILE A 31 46.44 -13.65 18.94
N VAL A 32 45.24 -14.06 18.52
CA VAL A 32 44.19 -13.12 18.12
C VAL A 32 43.75 -12.24 19.29
N ASP A 33 43.53 -12.80 20.48
CA ASP A 33 43.19 -12.06 21.70
C ASP A 33 44.26 -11.00 22.02
N ASN A 34 45.54 -11.36 21.95
CA ASN A 34 46.64 -10.42 22.18
C ASN A 34 46.70 -9.31 21.13
N ILE A 35 46.47 -9.63 19.84
CA ILE A 35 46.42 -8.61 18.78
C ILE A 35 45.28 -7.61 19.05
N TYR A 36 44.09 -8.10 19.43
CA TYR A 36 42.96 -7.22 19.76
C TYR A 36 43.21 -6.41 21.03
N ARG A 37 43.79 -6.99 22.07
CA ARG A 37 44.18 -6.28 23.30
C ARG A 37 45.18 -5.17 23.01
N GLU A 38 46.18 -5.44 22.19
CA GLU A 38 47.21 -4.45 21.89
C GLU A 38 46.67 -3.34 20.97
N ALA A 39 45.83 -3.69 20.00
CA ALA A 39 45.07 -2.71 19.23
C ALA A 39 44.17 -1.83 20.13
N GLU A 40 43.51 -2.41 21.14
CA GLU A 40 42.68 -1.68 22.10
C GLU A 40 43.53 -0.75 22.99
N ASN A 41 44.69 -1.21 23.45
CA ASN A 41 45.64 -0.42 24.23
C ASN A 41 46.15 0.79 23.44
N ILE A 42 46.54 0.58 22.18
CA ILE A 42 46.96 1.66 21.27
C ILE A 42 45.81 2.63 21.04
N ALA A 43 44.59 2.13 20.76
CA ALA A 43 43.42 2.96 20.54
C ALA A 43 43.06 3.79 21.79
N LYS A 44 43.14 3.23 22.99
CA LYS A 44 42.90 3.98 24.25
C LYS A 44 43.90 5.11 24.46
N ARG A 45 45.16 4.94 24.01
CA ARG A 45 46.22 5.95 24.15
C ARG A 45 46.16 7.05 23.10
N THR A 46 45.63 6.76 21.91
CA THR A 46 45.69 7.67 20.76
C THR A 46 44.34 8.28 20.38
N VAL A 47 43.23 7.59 20.66
CA VAL A 47 41.90 8.05 20.29
C VAL A 47 41.31 8.84 21.45
N VAL A 48 41.33 10.17 21.32
CA VAL A 48 40.52 11.06 22.16
C VAL A 48 39.06 10.87 21.75
N LYS A 49 38.31 10.07 22.50
CA LYS A 49 36.86 9.96 22.29
C LYS A 49 36.23 11.29 22.73
N PRO A 50 35.41 11.93 21.89
CA PRO A 50 34.66 13.13 22.31
C PRO A 50 33.82 12.78 23.55
N PRO A 51 33.51 13.76 24.42
CA PRO A 51 32.67 13.54 25.59
C PRO A 51 31.39 12.82 25.14
N LYS A 52 30.96 11.83 25.94
CA LYS A 52 29.79 10.99 25.69
C LYS A 52 28.58 11.93 25.53
N LYS A 53 28.27 12.32 24.29
CA LYS A 53 27.03 13.05 23.98
C LYS A 53 25.91 12.19 24.56
N LEU A 54 24.91 12.82 25.17
CA LEU A 54 23.67 12.13 25.53
C LEU A 54 23.23 11.36 24.29
N ASP A 55 23.27 10.03 24.40
CA ASP A 55 22.93 9.10 23.32
C ASP A 55 21.41 9.04 23.21
N TRP A 56 20.82 10.19 22.86
CA TRP A 56 19.41 10.32 22.55
C TRP A 56 19.05 9.35 21.42
N ASP A 57 19.95 9.22 20.44
CA ASP A 57 19.84 8.29 19.34
C ASP A 57 19.72 6.85 19.85
N GLY A 58 20.64 6.39 20.71
CA GLY A 58 20.59 5.04 21.30
C GLY A 58 19.38 4.78 22.21
N LYS A 59 18.88 5.80 22.93
CA LYS A 59 17.65 5.68 23.73
C LYS A 59 16.40 5.53 22.85
N ILE A 60 16.28 6.36 21.82
CA ILE A 60 15.17 6.29 20.87
C ILE A 60 15.24 4.97 20.11
N ASP A 61 16.43 4.53 19.72
CA ASP A 61 16.63 3.27 19.01
C ASP A 61 16.19 2.09 19.88
N ASN A 62 16.59 2.02 21.15
CA ASN A 62 16.12 0.96 22.05
C ASN A 62 14.59 0.89 22.19
N ILE A 63 13.91 2.03 22.16
CA ILE A 63 12.45 2.10 22.20
C ILE A 63 11.83 1.67 20.87
N LEU A 64 12.40 2.12 19.74
CA LEU A 64 11.89 1.84 18.41
C LEU A 64 12.18 0.41 17.95
N THR A 65 13.33 -0.17 18.29
CA THR A 65 13.76 -1.50 17.87
C THR A 65 13.34 -2.60 18.85
N SER A 66 12.69 -2.23 19.96
CA SER A 66 12.19 -3.20 20.92
C SER A 66 11.06 -4.03 20.31
N ARG A 67 11.06 -5.33 20.58
CA ARG A 67 10.07 -6.27 20.02
C ARG A 67 8.64 -6.01 20.52
N ILE A 68 8.48 -5.38 21.68
CA ILE A 68 7.18 -5.15 22.31
C ILE A 68 6.69 -3.74 22.03
N THR A 69 7.56 -2.73 22.14
CA THR A 69 7.19 -1.32 21.93
C THR A 69 7.28 -0.89 20.47
N GLY A 70 8.10 -1.55 19.65
CA GLY A 70 8.31 -1.18 18.26
C GLY A 70 7.06 -1.29 17.38
N TYR A 71 6.27 -2.37 17.49
CA TYR A 71 5.04 -2.53 16.70
C TYR A 71 3.93 -1.55 17.10
N PRO A 72 3.61 -1.34 18.40
CA PRO A 72 2.64 -0.34 18.80
C PRO A 72 3.05 1.08 18.39
N ILE A 73 4.33 1.45 18.55
CA ILE A 73 4.82 2.77 18.15
C ILE A 73 4.72 2.95 16.63
N MET A 74 5.02 1.93 15.84
CA MET A 74 4.82 1.96 14.40
C MET A 74 3.35 2.20 14.04
N LEU A 75 2.43 1.42 14.62
CA LEU A 75 1.00 1.57 14.34
C LEU A 75 0.47 2.93 14.78
N LEU A 76 0.93 3.44 15.92
CA LEU A 76 0.57 4.78 16.42
C LEU A 76 1.12 5.86 15.50
N LEU A 77 2.38 5.80 15.10
CA LEU A 77 3.01 6.75 14.18
C LEU A 77 2.25 6.78 12.85
N LEU A 78 1.98 5.61 12.27
CA LEU A 78 1.24 5.48 11.03
C LEU A 78 -0.20 5.99 11.18
N GLY A 79 -0.85 5.70 12.31
CA GLY A 79 -2.18 6.20 12.65
C GLY A 79 -2.23 7.73 12.74
N VAL A 80 -1.23 8.36 13.35
CA VAL A 80 -1.10 9.83 13.40
C VAL A 80 -0.94 10.42 12.00
N ILE A 81 -0.10 9.83 11.15
CA ILE A 81 0.06 10.29 9.75
C ILE A 81 -1.26 10.19 9.00
N PHE A 82 -1.97 9.08 9.11
CA PHE A 82 -3.28 8.93 8.45
C PHE A 82 -4.30 9.91 8.98
N TRP A 83 -4.35 10.13 10.29
CA TRP A 83 -5.27 11.09 10.87
C TRP A 83 -5.01 12.50 10.35
N ILE A 84 -3.75 12.95 10.34
CA ILE A 84 -3.35 14.24 9.76
C ILE A 84 -3.69 14.29 8.26
N THR A 85 -3.43 13.21 7.53
CA THR A 85 -3.68 13.15 6.08
C THR A 85 -5.16 13.22 5.76
N ILE A 86 -6.00 12.42 6.42
CA ILE A 86 -7.45 12.32 6.13
C ILE A 86 -8.15 13.61 6.55
N VAL A 87 -7.93 14.07 7.79
CA VAL A 87 -8.56 15.30 8.30
C VAL A 87 -8.02 16.51 7.55
N GLY A 88 -6.70 16.58 7.34
CA GLY A 88 -6.05 17.68 6.64
C GLY A 88 -6.43 17.75 5.16
N ALA A 89 -6.67 16.62 4.49
CA ALA A 89 -7.05 16.58 3.08
C ALA A 89 -8.52 16.89 2.83
N ASN A 90 -9.41 16.68 3.81
CA ASN A 90 -10.84 16.89 3.62
C ASN A 90 -11.16 18.34 3.18
N TYR A 91 -10.55 19.34 3.83
CA TYR A 91 -10.72 20.75 3.50
C TYR A 91 -10.30 21.12 2.05
N PRO A 92 -9.05 20.85 1.61
CA PRO A 92 -8.63 21.14 0.24
C PRO A 92 -9.38 20.29 -0.80
N SER A 93 -9.76 19.04 -0.48
CA SER A 93 -10.60 18.22 -1.38
C SER A 93 -11.96 18.86 -1.64
N GLN A 94 -12.65 19.33 -0.59
CA GLN A 94 -13.93 20.02 -0.75
C GLN A 94 -13.81 21.33 -1.53
N MET A 95 -12.73 22.10 -1.27
CA MET A 95 -12.46 23.33 -2.03
C MET A 95 -12.24 23.02 -3.51
N LEU A 96 -11.45 21.98 -3.82
CA LEU A 96 -11.18 21.57 -5.19
C LEU A 96 -12.42 21.05 -5.89
N PHE A 97 -13.28 20.30 -5.19
CA PHE A 97 -14.57 19.85 -5.68
C PHE A 97 -15.45 21.04 -6.09
N LYS A 98 -15.61 22.04 -5.21
CA LYS A 98 -16.39 23.26 -5.53
C LYS A 98 -15.86 23.99 -6.76
N ILE A 99 -14.54 24.13 -6.90
CA ILE A 99 -13.93 24.83 -8.03
C ILE A 99 -14.11 24.05 -9.34
N LEU A 100 -13.86 22.74 -9.32
CA LEU A 100 -13.94 21.90 -10.52
C LEU A 100 -15.38 21.73 -11.00
N PHE A 101 -16.34 21.55 -10.10
CA PHE A 101 -17.76 21.42 -10.46
C PHE A 101 -18.36 22.77 -10.86
N TRP A 102 -17.91 23.89 -10.28
CA TRP A 102 -18.23 25.21 -10.83
C TRP A 102 -17.72 25.37 -12.27
N GLY A 103 -16.54 24.84 -12.57
CA GLY A 103 -16.01 24.77 -13.94
C GLY A 103 -16.89 23.90 -14.86
N GLU A 104 -17.41 22.77 -14.35
CA GLU A 104 -18.34 21.89 -15.08
C GLU A 104 -19.60 22.63 -15.53
N GLU A 105 -20.20 23.43 -14.65
CA GLU A 105 -21.38 24.24 -14.95
C GLU A 105 -21.09 25.26 -16.06
N LYS A 106 -19.94 25.94 -16.00
CA LYS A 106 -19.55 26.91 -17.03
C LYS A 106 -19.31 26.24 -18.38
N ILE A 107 -18.62 25.11 -18.41
CA ILE A 107 -18.43 24.33 -19.64
C ILE A 107 -19.78 23.86 -20.17
N SER A 108 -20.69 23.40 -19.31
CA SER A 108 -22.04 23.01 -19.71
C SER A 108 -22.82 24.16 -20.35
N THR A 109 -22.81 25.34 -19.73
CA THR A 109 -23.48 26.53 -20.32
C THR A 109 -22.90 26.91 -21.68
N LEU A 110 -21.58 26.79 -21.87
CA LEU A 110 -20.93 27.03 -23.16
C LEU A 110 -21.38 26.01 -24.23
N PHE A 111 -21.50 24.73 -23.87
CA PHE A 111 -21.99 23.70 -24.80
C PHE A 111 -23.44 23.95 -25.23
N TYR A 112 -24.29 24.36 -24.30
CA TYR A 112 -25.68 24.73 -24.60
C TYR A 112 -25.75 25.98 -25.48
N PHE A 113 -24.92 26.99 -25.21
CA PHE A 113 -24.85 28.21 -26.03
C PHE A 113 -24.39 27.92 -27.47
N LEU A 114 -23.44 26.99 -27.64
CA LEU A 114 -22.95 26.55 -28.96
C LEU A 114 -23.91 25.59 -29.70
N GLY A 115 -25.04 25.22 -29.09
CA GLY A 115 -26.02 24.31 -29.70
C GLY A 115 -25.48 22.90 -29.94
N MET A 116 -24.53 22.43 -29.13
CA MET A 116 -23.95 21.10 -29.31
C MET A 116 -24.94 19.98 -28.97
N PRO A 117 -24.90 18.82 -29.66
CA PRO A 117 -25.77 17.68 -29.36
C PRO A 117 -25.65 17.20 -27.91
N GLN A 118 -26.78 16.84 -27.30
CA GLN A 118 -26.83 16.40 -25.90
C GLN A 118 -25.91 15.21 -25.60
N TRP A 119 -25.77 14.26 -26.54
CA TRP A 119 -24.88 13.11 -26.37
C TRP A 119 -23.40 13.52 -26.20
N LEU A 120 -23.00 14.64 -26.81
CA LEU A 120 -21.61 15.09 -26.88
C LEU A 120 -21.26 15.85 -25.61
N HIS A 121 -22.20 16.68 -25.14
CA HIS A 121 -22.15 17.27 -23.82
C HIS A 121 -22.10 16.20 -22.73
N GLY A 122 -22.99 15.20 -22.79
CA GLY A 122 -23.00 14.12 -21.81
C GLY A 122 -21.69 13.32 -21.80
N PHE A 123 -21.21 12.89 -22.96
CA PHE A 123 -19.96 12.13 -23.04
C PHE A 123 -18.74 12.93 -22.54
N LEU A 124 -18.55 14.17 -23.02
CA LEU A 124 -17.35 14.96 -22.71
C LEU A 124 -17.42 15.62 -21.34
N VAL A 125 -18.57 16.16 -20.94
CA VAL A 125 -18.70 16.91 -19.69
C VAL A 125 -19.11 15.98 -18.55
N LEU A 126 -20.25 15.31 -18.67
CA LEU A 126 -20.77 14.43 -17.60
C LEU A 126 -19.98 13.12 -17.45
N GLY A 127 -19.36 12.64 -18.53
CA GLY A 127 -18.49 11.46 -18.52
C GLY A 127 -17.03 11.80 -18.25
N VAL A 128 -16.34 12.33 -19.26
CA VAL A 128 -14.88 12.54 -19.23
C VAL A 128 -14.48 13.57 -18.17
N TYR A 129 -15.01 14.81 -18.24
CA TYR A 129 -14.62 15.89 -17.33
C TYR A 129 -14.98 15.57 -15.89
N ARG A 130 -16.23 15.17 -15.62
CA ARG A 130 -16.68 14.85 -14.25
C ARG A 130 -15.87 13.74 -13.61
N CYS A 131 -15.55 12.67 -14.36
CA CYS A 131 -14.71 11.59 -13.84
C CYS A 131 -13.28 12.07 -13.51
N VAL A 132 -12.69 12.90 -14.38
CA VAL A 132 -11.36 13.49 -14.11
C VAL A 132 -11.40 14.43 -12.91
N ALA A 133 -12.42 15.28 -12.83
CA ALA A 133 -12.62 16.21 -11.73
C ALA A 133 -12.73 15.47 -10.39
N TRP A 134 -13.49 14.38 -10.36
CA TRP A 134 -13.65 13.52 -9.19
C TRP A 134 -12.31 12.92 -8.74
N VAL A 135 -11.59 12.26 -9.66
CA VAL A 135 -10.28 11.65 -9.37
C VAL A 135 -9.31 12.70 -8.84
N VAL A 136 -9.25 13.87 -9.46
CA VAL A 136 -8.35 14.95 -9.04
C VAL A 136 -8.75 15.49 -7.65
N ALA A 137 -10.04 15.75 -7.40
CA ALA A 137 -10.54 16.25 -6.12
C ALA A 137 -10.25 15.31 -4.94
N VAL A 138 -10.45 14.01 -5.14
CA VAL A 138 -10.33 13.01 -4.07
C VAL A 138 -8.89 12.54 -3.88
N MET A 139 -8.10 12.40 -4.95
CA MET A 139 -6.77 11.79 -4.88
C MET A 139 -5.65 12.79 -4.57
N LEU A 140 -5.72 14.01 -5.12
CA LEU A 140 -4.58 14.96 -5.07
C LEU A 140 -4.26 15.42 -3.64
N PRO A 141 -5.21 15.92 -2.82
CA PRO A 141 -4.87 16.49 -1.53
C PRO A 141 -4.32 15.49 -0.50
N PRO A 142 -4.90 14.27 -0.33
CA PRO A 142 -4.31 13.27 0.56
C PRO A 142 -2.89 12.89 0.15
N MET A 143 -2.59 12.76 -1.14
CA MET A 143 -1.24 12.44 -1.60
C MET A 143 -0.25 13.59 -1.37
N ALA A 144 -0.68 14.83 -1.60
CA ALA A 144 0.13 16.02 -1.38
C ALA A 144 0.52 16.21 0.10
N ILE A 145 -0.28 15.70 1.04
CA ILE A 145 0.03 15.72 2.48
C ILE A 145 0.81 14.47 2.90
N PHE A 146 0.37 13.29 2.47
CA PHE A 146 0.96 12.02 2.89
C PHE A 146 2.42 11.88 2.47
N PHE A 147 2.77 12.15 1.21
CA PHE A 147 4.14 11.89 0.73
C PHE A 147 5.19 12.78 1.38
N PRO A 148 5.00 14.10 1.59
CA PRO A 148 5.96 14.91 2.34
C PRO A 148 6.12 14.45 3.78
N LEU A 149 5.03 14.14 4.50
CA LEU A 149 5.10 13.63 5.88
C LEU A 149 5.85 12.30 5.96
N PHE A 150 5.56 11.39 5.03
CA PHE A 150 6.23 10.09 4.98
C PHE A 150 7.72 10.23 4.66
N THR A 151 8.07 11.07 3.68
CA THR A 151 9.48 11.33 3.30
C THR A 151 10.25 11.99 4.46
N LEU A 152 9.60 12.86 5.22
CA LEU A 152 10.19 13.45 6.44
C LEU A 152 10.58 12.38 7.46
N LEU A 153 9.71 11.38 7.68
CA LEU A 153 9.96 10.28 8.61
C LEU A 153 11.01 9.28 8.09
N GLU A 154 11.10 9.14 6.77
CA GLU A 154 12.14 8.36 6.10
C GLU A 154 13.51 9.00 6.31
N ASP A 155 13.64 10.31 6.05
CA ASP A 155 14.88 11.07 6.20
C ASP A 155 15.34 11.21 7.66
N LEU A 156 14.39 11.26 8.60
CA LEU A 156 14.66 11.21 10.02
C LEU A 156 15.19 9.84 10.48
N GLY A 157 15.07 8.79 9.67
CA GLY A 157 15.53 7.44 10.02
C GLY A 157 14.59 6.68 10.97
N PHE A 158 13.34 7.11 11.13
CA PHE A 158 12.33 6.37 11.92
C PHE A 158 11.85 5.12 11.16
N LEU A 159 11.54 5.26 9.88
CA LEU A 159 10.99 4.17 9.07
C LEU A 159 11.97 3.00 8.90
N PRO A 160 13.27 3.20 8.59
CA PRO A 160 14.25 2.10 8.50
C PRO A 160 14.37 1.26 9.77
N ARG A 161 14.25 1.90 10.96
CA ARG A 161 14.30 1.20 12.25
C ARG A 161 13.06 0.39 12.53
N VAL A 162 11.91 0.94 12.19
CA VAL A 162 10.64 0.21 12.29
C VAL A 162 10.62 -1.00 11.34
N ALA A 163 11.18 -0.84 10.12
CA ALA A 163 11.33 -1.93 9.17
C ALA A 163 12.19 -3.09 9.69
N PHE A 164 13.19 -2.81 10.53
CA PHE A 164 14.01 -3.83 11.18
C PHE A 164 13.18 -4.76 12.09
N ASN A 165 12.16 -4.23 12.78
CA ASN A 165 11.28 -5.07 13.61
C ASN A 165 10.48 -6.07 12.77
N LEU A 166 10.07 -5.66 11.57
CA LEU A 166 9.28 -6.48 10.66
C LEU A 166 10.11 -7.47 9.83
N ASP A 167 11.44 -7.31 9.78
CA ASP A 167 12.33 -8.14 8.97
C ASP A 167 12.14 -9.64 9.24
N ASN A 168 11.98 -10.01 10.51
CA ASN A 168 11.75 -11.41 10.87
C ASN A 168 10.49 -12.02 10.25
N PHE A 169 9.41 -11.24 10.07
CA PHE A 169 8.19 -11.73 9.43
C PHE A 169 8.35 -11.85 7.91
N PHE A 170 8.97 -10.85 7.27
CA PHE A 170 9.24 -10.89 5.83
C PHE A 170 10.23 -11.99 5.45
N ARG A 171 11.30 -12.17 6.23
CA ARG A 171 12.27 -13.25 6.01
C ARG A 171 11.62 -14.63 6.09
N LYS A 172 10.71 -14.87 7.05
CA LYS A 172 9.94 -16.12 7.12
C LYS A 172 9.04 -16.34 5.90
N ALA A 173 8.51 -15.25 5.33
CA ALA A 173 7.73 -15.28 4.09
C ALA A 173 8.61 -15.38 2.82
N GLY A 174 9.94 -15.48 2.94
CA GLY A 174 10.84 -15.52 1.77
C GLY A 174 10.93 -14.18 1.04
N ALA A 175 10.69 -13.09 1.75
CA ALA A 175 10.76 -11.70 1.31
C ALA A 175 11.88 -10.93 2.04
N HIS A 176 12.14 -9.71 1.59
CA HIS A 176 13.18 -8.83 2.11
C HIS A 176 12.60 -7.82 3.13
N GLY A 177 13.30 -7.52 4.23
CA GLY A 177 12.83 -6.55 5.25
C GLY A 177 12.51 -5.15 4.70
N LYS A 178 13.26 -4.68 3.69
CA LYS A 178 12.95 -3.43 2.95
C LYS A 178 11.54 -3.41 2.31
N GLN A 179 10.88 -4.56 2.12
CA GLN A 179 9.50 -4.62 1.64
C GLN A 179 8.50 -3.92 2.59
N SER A 180 8.78 -3.92 3.90
CA SER A 180 7.94 -3.18 4.86
C SER A 180 7.91 -1.68 4.53
N LEU A 181 9.05 -1.07 4.15
CA LEU A 181 9.14 0.34 3.75
C LEU A 181 8.33 0.63 2.49
N THR A 182 8.41 -0.26 1.50
CA THR A 182 7.70 -0.10 0.22
C THR A 182 6.19 -0.23 0.41
N MET A 183 5.76 -1.16 1.27
CA MET A 183 4.37 -1.32 1.69
C MET A 183 3.86 -0.09 2.44
N SER A 184 4.67 0.47 3.34
CA SER A 184 4.29 1.69 4.05
C SER A 184 4.07 2.87 3.09
N MET A 185 4.85 2.97 2.00
CA MET A 185 4.63 3.94 0.94
C MET A 185 3.38 3.64 0.08
N GLY A 186 2.99 2.37 -0.01
CA GLY A 186 1.76 1.89 -0.67
C GLY A 186 0.48 2.46 -0.07
N PHE A 187 0.45 2.70 1.24
CA PHE A 187 -0.72 3.31 1.90
C PHE A 187 -1.10 4.68 1.33
N GLY A 188 -0.11 5.47 0.87
CA GLY A 188 -0.39 6.69 0.11
C GLY A 188 -0.90 6.35 -1.29
N CYS A 189 -0.07 5.64 -2.06
CA CYS A 189 -0.44 5.14 -3.38
C CYS A 189 0.29 3.84 -3.69
N ASN A 190 -0.43 2.81 -4.12
CA ASN A 190 0.18 1.54 -4.53
C ASN A 190 1.15 1.72 -5.71
N ALA A 191 0.91 2.67 -6.62
CA ALA A 191 1.86 3.00 -7.69
C ALA A 191 3.18 3.56 -7.14
N ALA A 192 3.12 4.44 -6.13
CA ALA A 192 4.31 4.98 -5.48
C ALA A 192 5.08 3.90 -4.71
N GLY A 193 4.38 3.01 -4.01
CA GLY A 193 5.00 1.86 -3.33
C GLY A 193 5.68 0.89 -4.31
N VAL A 194 5.09 0.65 -5.49
CA VAL A 194 5.74 -0.15 -6.56
C VAL A 194 7.04 0.50 -7.05
N ILE A 195 7.09 1.83 -7.20
CA ILE A 195 8.33 2.55 -7.55
C ILE A 195 9.36 2.43 -6.42
N ALA A 196 8.90 2.47 -5.16
CA ALA A 196 9.76 2.33 -3.99
C ALA A 196 10.46 0.97 -3.93
N CYS A 197 9.92 -0.09 -4.54
CA CYS A 197 10.54 -1.41 -4.60
C CYS A 197 11.94 -1.42 -5.23
N ARG A 198 12.39 -0.34 -5.90
CA ARG A 198 13.77 -0.17 -6.37
C ARG A 198 14.84 -0.26 -5.28
N ILE A 199 14.47 -0.03 -4.01
CA ILE A 199 15.39 -0.18 -2.87
C ILE A 199 15.78 -1.65 -2.59
N ILE A 200 15.00 -2.61 -3.13
CA ILE A 200 15.25 -4.04 -3.00
C ILE A 200 16.17 -4.48 -4.14
N GLU A 201 17.37 -4.92 -3.79
CA GLU A 201 18.44 -5.23 -4.75
C GLU A 201 18.19 -6.56 -5.48
N SER A 202 17.68 -7.57 -4.76
CA SER A 202 17.34 -8.88 -5.33
C SER A 202 16.16 -8.76 -6.31
N PRO A 203 16.32 -9.08 -7.60
CA PRO A 203 15.24 -8.95 -8.58
C PRO A 203 14.02 -9.81 -8.25
N ARG A 204 14.24 -10.98 -7.63
CA ARG A 204 13.21 -11.91 -7.20
C ARG A 204 12.37 -11.31 -6.07
N GLU A 205 13.02 -10.86 -5.00
CA GLU A 205 12.34 -10.29 -3.83
C GLU A 205 11.67 -8.96 -4.18
N ARG A 206 12.31 -8.18 -5.06
CA ARG A 206 11.71 -6.96 -5.64
C ARG A 206 10.40 -7.28 -6.34
N LEU A 207 10.34 -8.36 -7.11
CA LEU A 207 9.12 -8.75 -7.81
C LEU A 207 8.01 -9.25 -6.87
N ILE A 208 8.37 -9.97 -5.81
CA ILE A 208 7.42 -10.34 -4.73
C ILE A 208 6.85 -9.06 -4.11
N ALA A 209 7.69 -8.09 -3.76
CA ALA A 209 7.27 -6.83 -3.19
C ALA A 209 6.36 -6.03 -4.14
N ILE A 210 6.69 -5.97 -5.43
CA ILE A 210 5.88 -5.29 -6.46
C ILE A 210 4.47 -5.91 -6.54
N LEU A 211 4.36 -7.24 -6.57
CA LEU A 211 3.08 -7.93 -6.73
C LEU A 211 2.22 -7.89 -5.46
N THR A 212 2.85 -7.91 -4.29
CA THR A 212 2.16 -7.96 -3.00
C THR A 212 1.84 -6.59 -2.42
N ASN A 213 2.43 -5.50 -2.94
CA ASN A 213 2.18 -4.14 -2.49
C ASN A 213 0.70 -3.73 -2.56
N ASN A 214 -0.08 -4.36 -3.45
CA ASN A 214 -1.51 -4.08 -3.59
C ASN A 214 -2.36 -4.45 -2.36
N PHE A 215 -1.95 -5.43 -1.56
CA PHE A 215 -2.72 -5.85 -0.39
C PHE A 215 -2.71 -4.83 0.75
N VAL A 216 -1.95 -3.74 0.59
CA VAL A 216 -2.02 -2.56 1.43
C VAL A 216 -3.12 -1.62 0.90
N PRO A 217 -4.06 -1.18 1.74
CA PRO A 217 -5.07 -0.22 1.31
C PRO A 217 -4.42 1.13 1.02
N CYS A 218 -4.56 1.62 -0.21
CA CYS A 218 -4.10 2.95 -0.59
C CYS A 218 -5.15 4.03 -0.29
N ASN A 219 -4.78 5.32 -0.35
CA ASN A 219 -5.69 6.47 -0.18
C ASN A 219 -7.03 6.33 -0.91
N GLY A 220 -7.07 5.82 -2.14
CA GLY A 220 -8.32 5.64 -2.90
C GLY A 220 -9.28 4.56 -2.36
N ARG A 221 -8.83 3.70 -1.44
CA ARG A 221 -9.65 2.64 -0.81
C ARG A 221 -10.19 3.05 0.56
N PHE A 222 -9.49 3.94 1.27
CA PHE A 222 -9.90 4.37 2.61
C PHE A 222 -11.29 5.02 2.66
N PRO A 223 -11.71 5.90 1.73
CA PRO A 223 -13.05 6.49 1.76
C PRO A 223 -14.16 5.44 1.78
N THR A 224 -14.11 4.44 0.87
CA THR A 224 -15.07 3.34 0.83
C THR A 224 -15.03 2.53 2.13
N LEU A 225 -13.84 2.18 2.63
CA LEU A 225 -13.72 1.43 3.90
C LEU A 225 -14.28 2.21 5.09
N ILE A 226 -14.02 3.51 5.19
CA ILE A 226 -14.52 4.38 6.24
C ILE A 226 -16.04 4.49 6.17
N VAL A 227 -16.59 4.83 5.00
CA VAL A 227 -18.03 5.03 4.80
C VAL A 227 -18.82 3.75 5.10
N ILE A 228 -18.41 2.62 4.53
CA ILE A 228 -19.12 1.34 4.75
C ILE A 228 -18.97 0.87 6.21
N SER A 229 -17.79 1.03 6.82
CA SER A 229 -17.60 0.72 8.24
C SER A 229 -18.45 1.62 9.13
N SER A 230 -18.55 2.92 8.85
CA SER A 230 -19.37 3.85 9.64
C SER A 230 -20.86 3.51 9.57
N ILE A 231 -21.36 3.15 8.39
CA ILE A 231 -22.78 2.83 8.18
C ILE A 231 -23.18 1.51 8.85
N PHE A 232 -22.41 0.44 8.60
CA PHE A 232 -22.81 -0.92 8.99
C PHE A 232 -22.17 -1.40 10.30
N MET A 233 -20.94 -1.01 10.62
CA MET A 233 -20.27 -1.45 11.86
C MET A 233 -20.51 -0.49 13.02
N GLY A 234 -20.40 0.81 12.76
CA GLY A 234 -20.68 1.86 13.76
C GLY A 234 -22.15 1.91 14.20
N GLY A 235 -23.07 1.50 13.31
CA GLY A 235 -24.52 1.48 13.59
C GLY A 235 -25.05 0.16 14.19
N ALA A 236 -24.44 -0.99 13.88
CA ALA A 236 -24.90 -2.30 14.36
C ALA A 236 -24.30 -2.70 15.73
N LEU A 237 -23.11 -2.20 16.07
CA LEU A 237 -22.40 -2.53 17.31
C LEU A 237 -22.35 -1.29 18.24
N ALA A 238 -23.36 -1.14 19.09
CA ALA A 238 -23.41 -0.29 20.29
C ALA A 238 -23.45 1.26 20.10
N ALA A 239 -24.63 1.85 20.35
CA ALA A 239 -24.88 3.28 20.45
C ALA A 239 -23.96 4.08 21.41
N PRO A 240 -23.40 3.52 22.52
CA PRO A 240 -22.46 4.26 23.37
C PRO A 240 -20.97 4.12 23.00
N TYR A 241 -20.57 3.19 22.11
CA TYR A 241 -19.15 2.96 21.75
C TYR A 241 -18.87 3.17 20.24
N SER A 242 -19.83 3.66 19.46
CA SER A 242 -19.76 3.75 17.99
C SER A 242 -18.54 4.53 17.46
N SER A 243 -18.03 5.49 18.24
CA SER A 243 -16.86 6.30 17.90
C SER A 243 -15.55 5.51 17.87
N LEU A 244 -15.43 4.44 18.68
CA LEU A 244 -14.24 3.59 18.75
C LEU A 244 -14.32 2.35 17.84
N VAL A 245 -15.53 1.88 17.51
CA VAL A 245 -15.71 0.69 16.68
C VAL A 245 -15.20 0.91 15.26
N THR A 246 -15.54 2.04 14.63
CA THR A 246 -15.15 2.31 13.23
C THR A 246 -13.61 2.31 13.04
N PRO A 247 -12.81 3.04 13.85
CA PRO A 247 -11.36 2.96 13.76
C PRO A 247 -10.80 1.55 14.00
N LEU A 248 -11.35 0.80 14.96
CA LEU A 248 -10.90 -0.57 15.26
C LEU A 248 -11.15 -1.52 14.09
N VAL A 249 -12.30 -1.42 13.42
CA VAL A 249 -12.60 -2.22 12.21
C VAL A 249 -11.60 -1.91 11.10
N ILE A 250 -11.31 -0.62 10.86
CA ILE A 250 -10.33 -0.22 9.83
C ILE A 250 -8.94 -0.78 10.15
N VAL A 251 -8.50 -0.67 11.42
CA VAL A 251 -7.22 -1.26 11.85
C VAL A 251 -7.22 -2.78 11.65
N GLY A 252 -8.32 -3.46 11.98
CA GLY A 252 -8.49 -4.90 11.73
C GLY A 252 -8.35 -5.26 10.25
N ILE A 253 -9.01 -4.51 9.36
CA ILE A 253 -8.92 -4.69 7.89
C ILE A 253 -7.49 -4.47 7.40
N VAL A 254 -6.79 -3.44 7.88
CA VAL A 254 -5.39 -3.19 7.54
C VAL A 254 -4.49 -4.36 7.98
N LEU A 255 -4.70 -4.88 9.19
CA LEU A 255 -3.97 -6.04 9.69
C LEU A 255 -4.24 -7.30 8.86
N ILE A 256 -5.48 -7.52 8.42
CA ILE A 256 -5.82 -8.60 7.47
C ILE A 256 -5.01 -8.42 6.18
N GLY A 257 -4.94 -7.22 5.61
CA GLY A 257 -4.15 -6.94 4.41
C GLY A 257 -2.66 -7.25 4.57
N ILE A 258 -2.07 -6.89 5.71
CA ILE A 258 -0.68 -7.22 6.06
C ILE A 258 -0.50 -8.74 6.17
N MET A 259 -1.42 -9.45 6.82
CA MET A 259 -1.37 -10.92 6.94
C MET A 259 -1.46 -11.60 5.57
N VAL A 260 -2.41 -11.18 4.72
CA VAL A 260 -2.52 -11.69 3.34
C VAL A 260 -1.25 -11.41 2.56
N THR A 261 -0.65 -10.23 2.70
CA THR A 261 0.63 -9.89 2.06
C THR A 261 1.72 -10.91 2.41
N LEU A 262 1.86 -11.26 3.70
CA LEU A 262 2.87 -12.23 4.16
C LEU A 262 2.58 -13.63 3.61
N ILE A 263 1.31 -14.06 3.63
CA ILE A 263 0.89 -15.37 3.09
C ILE A 263 1.17 -15.46 1.59
N VAL A 264 0.80 -14.44 0.81
CA VAL A 264 1.01 -14.41 -0.64
C VAL A 264 2.50 -14.29 -0.97
N SER A 265 3.28 -13.51 -0.20
CA SER A 265 4.74 -13.45 -0.34
C SER A 265 5.38 -14.83 -0.15
N TRP A 266 4.95 -15.56 0.88
CA TRP A 266 5.37 -16.92 1.14
C TRP A 266 4.98 -17.89 0.02
N LEU A 267 3.74 -17.81 -0.46
CA LEU A 267 3.26 -18.66 -1.55
C LEU A 267 4.06 -18.41 -2.83
N LEU A 268 4.25 -17.14 -3.21
CA LEU A 268 5.01 -16.75 -4.40
C LEU A 268 6.48 -17.18 -4.32
N SER A 269 7.11 -17.04 -3.14
CA SER A 269 8.51 -17.43 -2.96
C SER A 269 8.73 -18.95 -3.06
N LYS A 270 7.72 -19.77 -2.76
CA LYS A 270 7.78 -21.24 -2.91
C LYS A 270 7.34 -21.75 -4.28
N THR A 271 6.46 -21.02 -4.96
CA THR A 271 5.84 -21.46 -6.22
C THR A 271 6.51 -20.83 -7.45
N LEU A 272 6.06 -19.64 -7.83
CA LEU A 272 6.39 -18.97 -9.09
C LEU A 272 7.79 -18.36 -9.10
N LEU A 273 8.28 -17.93 -7.93
CA LEU A 273 9.52 -17.20 -7.76
C LEU A 273 10.44 -17.99 -6.83
N ARG A 274 11.00 -19.11 -7.30
CA ARG A 274 11.97 -19.94 -6.54
C ARG A 274 13.39 -19.36 -6.62
N GLY A 275 14.17 -19.51 -5.55
CA GLY A 275 15.57 -19.05 -5.47
C GLY A 275 16.12 -19.05 -4.05
N VAL A 276 17.39 -18.67 -3.89
CA VAL A 276 18.00 -18.42 -2.57
C VAL A 276 17.62 -17.01 -2.07
N PRO A 277 17.27 -16.85 -0.78
CA PRO A 277 17.03 -15.54 -0.19
C PRO A 277 18.33 -14.74 -0.11
N SER A 278 18.25 -13.42 -0.31
CA SER A 278 19.42 -12.54 -0.20
C SER A 278 19.83 -12.32 1.26
N THR A 279 21.12 -12.11 1.51
CA THR A 279 21.62 -11.77 2.86
C THR A 279 21.31 -10.31 3.19
N PHE A 280 20.49 -10.10 4.21
CA PHE A 280 20.12 -8.77 4.71
C PHE A 280 21.26 -8.16 5.52
N THR A 281 21.92 -7.14 4.96
CA THR A 281 22.81 -6.23 5.70
C THR A 281 22.22 -4.83 5.65
N LEU A 282 21.36 -4.50 6.62
CA LEU A 282 20.80 -3.15 6.73
C LEU A 282 21.75 -2.28 7.54
N GLU A 283 22.52 -1.45 6.86
CA GLU A 283 23.22 -0.34 7.52
C GLU A 283 22.15 0.64 8.04
N LEU A 284 22.04 0.77 9.37
CA LEU A 284 21.13 1.73 9.97
C LEU A 284 21.63 3.15 9.67
N PRO A 285 20.86 3.99 8.96
CA PRO A 285 21.29 5.35 8.66
C PRO A 285 21.33 6.21 9.95
N PRO A 286 22.31 7.12 10.11
CA PRO A 286 22.36 8.02 11.26
C PRO A 286 21.18 9.01 11.24
N TYR A 287 20.68 9.44 12.41
CA TYR A 287 19.68 10.50 12.49
C TYR A 287 20.22 11.78 11.84
N ARG A 288 19.50 12.32 10.85
CA ARG A 288 19.84 13.58 10.19
C ARG A 288 18.65 14.53 10.27
N ARG A 289 18.91 15.83 10.40
CA ARG A 289 17.84 16.84 10.35
C ARG A 289 17.34 16.95 8.90
N PRO A 290 16.02 16.77 8.65
CA PRO A 290 15.49 16.79 7.30
C PRO A 290 15.47 18.21 6.72
N GLN A 291 15.71 18.33 5.41
CA GLN A 291 15.62 19.59 4.68
C GLN A 291 14.17 19.84 4.23
N ILE A 292 13.33 20.26 5.18
CA ILE A 292 11.85 20.35 5.04
C ILE A 292 11.42 21.02 3.71
N GLY A 293 12.03 22.15 3.34
CA GLY A 293 11.66 22.88 2.12
C GLY A 293 11.92 22.10 0.82
N GLN A 294 13.08 21.44 0.71
CA GLN A 294 13.41 20.63 -0.47
C GLN A 294 12.53 19.38 -0.55
N ILE A 295 12.23 18.77 0.60
CA ILE A 295 11.37 17.58 0.70
C ILE A 295 9.97 17.89 0.20
N ILE A 296 9.36 19.00 0.65
CA ILE A 296 8.00 19.37 0.25
C ILE A 296 7.91 19.60 -1.26
N ILE A 297 8.82 20.41 -1.82
CA ILE A 297 8.82 20.73 -3.25
C ILE A 297 9.04 19.45 -4.06
N ARG A 298 10.10 18.70 -3.76
CA ARG A 298 10.45 17.50 -4.52
C ARG A 298 9.36 16.43 -4.43
N SER A 299 8.79 16.23 -3.25
CA SER A 299 7.76 15.22 -3.03
C SER A 299 6.46 15.56 -3.78
N ILE A 300 6.01 16.82 -3.75
CA ILE A 300 4.80 17.24 -4.46
C ILE A 300 5.01 17.15 -5.99
N PHE A 301 6.11 17.68 -6.52
CA PHE A 301 6.33 17.71 -7.96
C PHE A 301 6.71 16.35 -8.54
N ASP A 302 7.68 15.64 -7.95
CA ASP A 302 8.18 14.39 -8.53
C ASP A 302 7.25 13.20 -8.28
N ARG A 303 6.55 13.16 -7.14
CA ARG A 303 5.71 12.03 -6.75
C ARG A 303 4.22 12.30 -6.98
N THR A 304 3.69 13.41 -6.48
CA THR A 304 2.24 13.67 -6.54
C THR A 304 1.77 14.01 -7.96
N VAL A 305 2.38 15.01 -8.61
CA VAL A 305 1.94 15.45 -9.95
C VAL A 305 2.12 14.35 -10.99
N PHE A 306 3.23 13.64 -10.96
CA PHE A 306 3.51 12.57 -11.92
C PHE A 306 2.55 11.39 -11.81
N VAL A 307 2.20 10.98 -10.59
CA VAL A 307 1.22 9.92 -10.35
C VAL A 307 -0.17 10.40 -10.75
N LEU A 308 -0.53 11.64 -10.41
CA LEU A 308 -1.83 12.23 -10.78
C LEU A 308 -2.01 12.27 -12.30
N TRP A 309 -0.98 12.70 -13.04
CA TRP A 309 -1.04 12.75 -14.51
C TRP A 309 -1.30 11.38 -15.16
N ARG A 310 -0.74 10.31 -14.57
CA ARG A 310 -1.03 8.94 -15.02
C ARG A 310 -2.47 8.55 -14.73
N ALA A 311 -3.00 8.92 -13.56
CA ALA A 311 -4.39 8.66 -13.19
C ALA A 311 -5.36 9.38 -14.13
N VAL A 312 -5.14 10.68 -14.39
CA VAL A 312 -5.99 11.49 -15.28
C VAL A 312 -6.02 10.92 -16.71
N LYS A 313 -4.87 10.50 -17.26
CA LYS A 313 -4.79 9.91 -18.60
C LYS A 313 -5.63 8.64 -18.77
N VAL A 314 -5.83 7.87 -17.70
CA VAL A 314 -6.63 6.64 -17.74
C VAL A 314 -8.08 6.91 -17.33
N ALA A 315 -8.30 7.81 -16.37
CA ALA A 315 -9.62 8.19 -15.90
C ALA A 315 -10.46 8.89 -16.98
N ALA A 316 -9.86 9.77 -17.77
CA ALA A 316 -10.55 10.52 -18.83
C ALA A 316 -11.31 9.60 -19.82
N PRO A 317 -10.66 8.67 -20.56
CA PRO A 317 -11.39 7.79 -21.47
C PRO A 317 -12.34 6.84 -20.74
N ALA A 318 -12.01 6.43 -19.51
CA ALA A 318 -12.88 5.55 -18.74
C ALA A 318 -14.17 6.23 -18.29
N GLY A 319 -14.13 7.51 -17.89
CA GLY A 319 -15.32 8.30 -17.58
C GLY A 319 -16.28 8.39 -18.76
N GLY A 320 -15.75 8.57 -19.97
CA GLY A 320 -16.55 8.51 -21.20
C GLY A 320 -17.20 7.14 -21.44
N ILE A 321 -16.46 6.04 -21.21
CA ILE A 321 -16.99 4.68 -21.32
C ILE A 321 -18.08 4.41 -20.28
N ILE A 322 -17.86 4.82 -19.03
CA ILE A 322 -18.84 4.69 -17.94
C ILE A 322 -20.12 5.43 -18.30
N TRP A 323 -20.01 6.67 -18.80
CA TRP A 323 -21.16 7.45 -19.24
C TRP A 323 -21.89 6.77 -20.40
N LEU A 324 -21.17 6.25 -21.40
CA LEU A 324 -21.80 5.48 -22.49
C LEU A 324 -22.59 4.31 -21.93
N LEU A 325 -22.00 3.48 -21.08
CA LEU A 325 -22.67 2.32 -20.49
C LEU A 325 -23.90 2.71 -19.65
N ALA A 326 -23.84 3.84 -18.96
CA ALA A 326 -24.97 4.33 -18.15
C ALA A 326 -26.12 4.91 -19.00
N ASN A 327 -25.83 5.53 -20.16
CA ASN A 327 -26.83 6.27 -20.96
C ASN A 327 -27.28 5.55 -22.23
N THR A 328 -26.66 4.43 -22.61
CA THR A 328 -27.16 3.58 -23.69
C THR A 328 -28.13 2.55 -23.12
N TYR A 329 -29.35 2.51 -23.64
CA TYR A 329 -30.41 1.62 -23.19
C TYR A 329 -30.62 0.43 -24.13
N LEU A 330 -30.82 -0.74 -23.54
CA LEU A 330 -31.24 -1.97 -24.19
C LEU A 330 -32.61 -2.35 -23.59
N GLY A 331 -33.69 -1.99 -24.29
CA GLY A 331 -35.04 -2.03 -23.74
C GLY A 331 -35.19 -1.01 -22.60
N ASP A 332 -35.66 -1.46 -21.44
CA ASP A 332 -35.93 -0.61 -20.27
C ASP A 332 -34.72 -0.44 -19.34
N SER A 333 -33.58 -1.10 -19.63
CA SER A 333 -32.40 -1.07 -18.77
C SER A 333 -31.19 -0.46 -19.49
N SER A 334 -30.37 0.28 -18.74
CA SER A 334 -29.07 0.74 -19.25
C SER A 334 -28.13 -0.45 -19.50
N LEU A 335 -27.14 -0.27 -20.38
CA LEU A 335 -26.09 -1.26 -20.61
C LEU A 335 -25.36 -1.61 -19.32
N LEU A 336 -25.14 -0.62 -18.44
CA LEU A 336 -24.56 -0.83 -17.13
C LEU A 336 -25.40 -1.79 -16.28
N ASN A 337 -26.71 -1.59 -16.22
CA ASN A 337 -27.60 -2.47 -15.45
C ASN A 337 -27.71 -3.85 -16.10
N SER A 338 -27.75 -3.93 -17.43
CA SER A 338 -27.69 -5.21 -18.16
C SER A 338 -26.41 -6.01 -17.83
N LEU A 339 -25.26 -5.34 -17.79
CA LEU A 339 -23.99 -5.94 -17.39
C LEU A 339 -24.01 -6.40 -15.92
N ALA A 340 -24.57 -5.56 -15.04
CA ALA A 340 -24.74 -5.91 -13.63
C ALA A 340 -25.60 -7.16 -13.45
N THR A 341 -26.75 -7.26 -14.13
CA THR A 341 -27.60 -8.45 -14.09
C THR A 341 -26.91 -9.68 -14.66
N ALA A 342 -26.09 -9.54 -15.71
CA ALA A 342 -25.36 -10.66 -16.30
C ALA A 342 -24.31 -11.27 -15.35
N ILE A 343 -23.64 -10.44 -14.55
CA ILE A 343 -22.62 -10.90 -13.59
C ILE A 343 -23.17 -11.17 -12.18
N ASP A 344 -24.43 -10.77 -11.91
CA ASP A 344 -25.08 -10.90 -10.61
C ASP A 344 -25.03 -12.32 -10.00
N PRO A 345 -25.25 -13.42 -10.75
CA PRO A 345 -25.18 -14.76 -10.19
C PRO A 345 -23.79 -15.08 -9.61
N PHE A 346 -22.73 -14.65 -10.28
CA PHE A 346 -21.36 -14.82 -9.80
C PHE A 346 -21.08 -13.90 -8.60
N ALA A 347 -21.53 -12.64 -8.68
CA ALA A 347 -21.35 -11.67 -7.60
C ALA A 347 -22.00 -12.14 -6.29
N ARG A 348 -23.24 -12.65 -6.35
CA ARG A 348 -23.94 -13.22 -5.19
C ARG A 348 -23.23 -14.45 -4.63
N GLY A 349 -22.61 -15.27 -5.49
CA GLY A 349 -21.80 -16.41 -5.05
C GLY A 349 -20.63 -16.03 -4.13
N ILE A 350 -20.06 -14.84 -4.32
CA ILE A 350 -18.99 -14.29 -3.47
C ILE A 350 -19.50 -13.27 -2.42
N GLY A 351 -20.81 -13.18 -2.19
CA GLY A 351 -21.38 -12.30 -1.17
C GLY A 351 -21.42 -10.81 -1.56
N LEU A 352 -21.37 -10.50 -2.86
CA LEU A 352 -21.59 -9.17 -3.45
C LEU A 352 -22.88 -9.18 -4.28
N ASP A 353 -23.22 -8.07 -4.92
CA ASP A 353 -24.26 -8.01 -5.96
C ASP A 353 -23.67 -7.59 -7.31
N GLY A 354 -24.46 -7.73 -8.37
CA GLY A 354 -24.05 -7.39 -9.74
C GLY A 354 -23.60 -5.93 -9.89
N ILE A 355 -24.22 -5.00 -9.17
CA ILE A 355 -23.90 -3.56 -9.24
C ILE A 355 -22.55 -3.28 -8.59
N ILE A 356 -22.28 -3.83 -7.40
CA ILE A 356 -20.99 -3.75 -6.70
C ILE A 356 -19.89 -4.28 -7.60
N LEU A 357 -20.05 -5.49 -8.14
CA LEU A 357 -19.00 -6.11 -8.95
C LEU A 357 -18.76 -5.31 -10.24
N THR A 358 -19.82 -4.80 -10.88
CA THR A 358 -19.72 -3.93 -12.05
C THR A 358 -19.00 -2.62 -11.71
N ALA A 359 -19.31 -2.03 -10.56
CA ALA A 359 -18.69 -0.81 -10.08
C ALA A 359 -17.19 -0.98 -9.83
N PHE A 360 -16.75 -2.12 -9.29
CA PHE A 360 -15.32 -2.41 -9.18
C PHE A 360 -14.67 -2.54 -10.56
N ILE A 361 -15.29 -3.29 -11.50
CA ILE A 361 -14.77 -3.48 -12.86
C ILE A 361 -14.60 -2.13 -13.58
N LEU A 362 -15.63 -1.29 -13.53
CA LEU A 362 -15.60 0.05 -14.12
C LEU A 362 -14.70 1.02 -13.34
N GLY A 363 -14.48 0.78 -12.05
CA GLY A 363 -13.56 1.49 -11.17
C GLY A 363 -12.09 1.07 -11.30
N LEU A 364 -11.74 0.14 -12.20
CA LEU A 364 -10.34 -0.22 -12.49
C LEU A 364 -9.41 0.99 -12.76
N PRO A 365 -9.83 2.07 -13.44
CA PRO A 365 -9.00 3.27 -13.62
C PRO A 365 -8.55 3.88 -12.30
N ALA A 366 -9.47 3.99 -11.34
CA ALA A 366 -9.35 4.73 -10.10
C ALA A 366 -10.28 4.12 -9.04
N ASN A 367 -9.74 3.66 -7.91
CA ASN A 367 -10.56 2.95 -6.90
C ASN A 367 -11.51 3.90 -6.14
N GLU A 368 -11.22 5.19 -6.14
CA GLU A 368 -12.02 6.23 -5.50
C GLU A 368 -13.38 6.50 -6.19
N ILE A 369 -13.55 6.10 -7.45
CA ILE A 369 -14.84 6.25 -8.18
C ILE A 369 -15.75 5.03 -8.02
N VAL A 370 -15.31 3.96 -7.34
CA VAL A 370 -16.13 2.74 -7.14
C VAL A 370 -17.44 3.06 -6.43
N LEU A 371 -17.40 3.81 -5.32
CA LEU A 371 -18.60 4.17 -4.56
C LEU A 371 -19.57 5.05 -5.39
N PRO A 372 -19.12 6.11 -6.09
CA PRO A 372 -19.95 6.85 -7.04
C PRO A 372 -20.58 6.00 -8.14
N ILE A 373 -19.85 5.02 -8.70
CA ILE A 373 -20.41 4.12 -9.71
C ILE A 373 -21.48 3.20 -9.10
N MET A 374 -21.30 2.73 -7.87
CA MET A 374 -22.34 1.95 -7.16
C MET A 374 -23.61 2.79 -6.98
N ILE A 375 -23.49 4.03 -6.50
CA ILE A 375 -24.62 4.94 -6.30
C ILE A 375 -25.33 5.21 -7.64
N MET A 376 -24.56 5.49 -8.70
CA MET A 376 -25.07 5.69 -10.06
C MET A 376 -25.84 4.45 -10.56
N GLY A 377 -25.32 3.24 -10.34
CA GLY A 377 -25.98 2.00 -10.73
C GLY A 377 -27.29 1.76 -9.97
N TYR A 378 -27.30 1.94 -8.65
CA TYR A 378 -28.50 1.74 -7.83
C TYR A 378 -29.62 2.75 -8.11
N LEU A 379 -29.25 3.99 -8.43
CA LEU A 379 -30.21 5.04 -8.77
C LEU A 379 -30.57 5.06 -10.26
N ALA A 380 -29.93 4.21 -11.08
CA ALA A 380 -30.04 4.19 -12.54
C ALA A 380 -29.80 5.57 -13.19
N GLU A 381 -28.82 6.31 -12.64
CA GLU A 381 -28.44 7.64 -13.11
C GLU A 381 -27.42 7.58 -14.24
N GLY A 382 -27.42 8.61 -15.09
CA GLY A 382 -26.55 8.69 -16.27
C GLY A 382 -25.13 9.21 -16.00
N ALA A 383 -24.81 9.62 -14.77
CA ALA A 383 -23.51 10.23 -14.46
C ALA A 383 -23.08 9.96 -13.02
N LEU A 384 -21.78 10.08 -12.76
CA LEU A 384 -21.23 9.95 -11.41
C LEU A 384 -21.86 10.99 -10.48
N LEU A 385 -22.18 10.56 -9.26
CA LEU A 385 -22.75 11.42 -8.23
C LEU A 385 -22.27 11.04 -6.82
N GLU A 386 -22.36 12.01 -5.91
CA GLU A 386 -22.19 11.84 -4.46
C GLU A 386 -23.54 12.07 -3.78
N LEU A 387 -23.79 11.39 -2.67
CA LEU A 387 -24.91 11.70 -1.80
C LEU A 387 -24.44 12.64 -0.69
N ASP A 388 -25.18 13.73 -0.47
CA ASP A 388 -24.82 14.75 0.53
C ASP A 388 -24.96 14.28 1.98
N SER A 389 -25.55 13.10 2.22
CA SER A 389 -25.72 12.56 3.57
C SER A 389 -25.44 11.07 3.67
N LEU A 390 -24.75 10.70 4.76
CA LEU A 390 -24.53 9.30 5.14
C LEU A 390 -25.85 8.56 5.41
N ILE A 391 -26.91 9.27 5.80
CA ILE A 391 -28.24 8.70 6.04
C ILE A 391 -28.87 8.28 4.71
N ALA A 392 -28.86 9.16 3.70
CA ALA A 392 -29.36 8.84 2.36
C ALA A 392 -28.58 7.68 1.72
N LEU A 393 -27.27 7.64 1.93
CA LEU A 393 -26.47 6.51 1.48
C LEU A 393 -26.86 5.23 2.22
N LYS A 394 -27.02 5.26 3.55
CA LYS A 394 -27.47 4.10 4.32
C LYS A 394 -28.83 3.57 3.83
N THR A 395 -29.81 4.44 3.61
CA THR A 395 -31.13 4.03 3.11
C THR A 395 -31.02 3.39 1.74
N LEU A 396 -30.29 4.02 0.81
CA LEU A 396 -30.06 3.47 -0.53
C LEU A 396 -29.47 2.05 -0.49
N LEU A 397 -28.45 1.82 0.35
CA LEU A 397 -27.80 0.52 0.45
C LEU A 397 -28.75 -0.53 1.07
N LEU A 398 -29.50 -0.17 2.13
CA LEU A 398 -30.46 -1.07 2.76
C LEU A 398 -31.64 -1.43 1.83
N ASP A 399 -32.16 -0.45 1.09
CA ASP A 399 -33.25 -0.65 0.13
C ASP A 399 -32.84 -1.59 -1.02
N ASN A 400 -31.54 -1.63 -1.35
CA ASN A 400 -30.95 -2.57 -2.31
C ASN A 400 -30.45 -3.88 -1.66
N GLY A 401 -30.89 -4.19 -0.44
CA GLY A 401 -30.66 -5.49 0.19
C GLY A 401 -29.27 -5.66 0.81
N TRP A 402 -28.53 -4.58 1.09
CA TRP A 402 -27.24 -4.70 1.77
C TRP A 402 -27.40 -5.23 3.20
N THR A 403 -26.64 -6.28 3.50
CA THR A 403 -26.51 -6.82 4.86
C THR A 403 -25.16 -6.45 5.45
N LEU A 404 -24.97 -6.71 6.75
CA LEU A 404 -23.66 -6.61 7.39
C LEU A 404 -22.62 -7.49 6.68
N MET A 405 -23.05 -8.65 6.17
CA MET A 405 -22.18 -9.56 5.41
C MET A 405 -21.79 -8.96 4.06
N THR A 406 -22.74 -8.35 3.33
CA THR A 406 -22.45 -7.63 2.08
C THR A 406 -21.46 -6.50 2.32
N ALA A 407 -21.64 -5.73 3.40
CA ALA A 407 -20.73 -4.66 3.78
C ALA A 407 -19.31 -5.18 4.11
N LEU A 408 -19.20 -6.28 4.87
CA LEU A 408 -17.92 -6.97 5.12
C LEU A 408 -17.26 -7.45 3.83
N SER A 409 -18.03 -8.07 2.95
CA SER A 409 -17.55 -8.55 1.65
C SER A 409 -17.04 -7.40 0.78
N VAL A 410 -17.76 -6.27 0.71
CA VAL A 410 -17.32 -5.06 -0.01
C VAL A 410 -16.02 -4.52 0.57
N MET A 411 -15.89 -4.47 1.90
CA MET A 411 -14.68 -3.99 2.54
C MET A 411 -13.47 -4.89 2.26
N LEU A 412 -13.63 -6.22 2.37
CA LEU A 412 -12.57 -7.17 2.05
C LEU A 412 -12.23 -7.20 0.57
N PHE A 413 -13.23 -7.10 -0.30
CA PHE A 413 -13.00 -7.00 -1.75
C PHE A 413 -12.23 -5.74 -2.09
N SER A 414 -12.67 -4.59 -1.57
CA SER A 414 -11.98 -3.30 -1.74
C SER A 414 -10.53 -3.35 -1.27
N LEU A 415 -10.23 -4.10 -0.20
CA LEU A 415 -8.88 -4.27 0.30
C LEU A 415 -8.02 -5.17 -0.61
N LEU A 416 -8.57 -6.30 -1.07
CA LEU A 416 -7.79 -7.40 -1.64
C LEU A 416 -7.83 -7.48 -3.17
N HIS A 417 -8.72 -6.75 -3.84
CA HIS A 417 -8.88 -6.82 -5.29
C HIS A 417 -7.67 -6.26 -6.06
N TYR A 418 -7.71 -6.35 -7.39
CA TYR A 418 -6.68 -5.83 -8.29
C TYR A 418 -6.36 -4.35 -8.04
N PRO A 419 -5.13 -3.90 -8.33
CA PRO A 419 -4.75 -2.53 -8.11
C PRO A 419 -5.28 -1.65 -9.25
N CYS A 420 -5.35 -0.35 -9.02
CA CYS A 420 -5.81 0.59 -10.05
C CYS A 420 -4.89 0.60 -11.29
N SER A 421 -5.42 1.07 -12.42
CA SER A 421 -4.72 1.18 -13.69
C SER A 421 -3.35 1.84 -13.59
N THR A 422 -3.24 2.91 -12.81
CA THR A 422 -1.97 3.64 -12.57
C THR A 422 -0.91 2.74 -11.95
N THR A 423 -1.31 1.85 -11.04
CA THR A 423 -0.41 0.87 -10.44
C THR A 423 -0.03 -0.20 -11.45
N LEU A 424 -0.97 -0.74 -12.22
CA LEU A 424 -0.68 -1.73 -13.28
C LEU A 424 0.29 -1.19 -14.34
N LEU A 425 0.09 0.04 -14.80
CA LEU A 425 1.01 0.74 -15.70
C LEU A 425 2.39 0.95 -15.08
N THR A 426 2.44 1.16 -13.77
CA THR A 426 3.70 1.29 -13.04
C THR A 426 4.40 -0.05 -12.90
N ILE A 427 3.69 -1.14 -12.60
CA ILE A 427 4.22 -2.51 -12.62
C ILE A 427 4.80 -2.82 -14.00
N LYS A 428 4.09 -2.48 -15.08
CA LYS A 428 4.60 -2.68 -16.45
C LYS A 428 5.92 -1.94 -16.67
N LYS A 429 6.03 -0.69 -16.20
CA LYS A 429 7.25 0.12 -16.33
C LYS A 429 8.41 -0.41 -15.49
N GLU A 430 8.17 -0.86 -14.26
CA GLU A 430 9.22 -1.37 -13.37
C GLU A 430 9.68 -2.79 -13.73
N THR A 431 8.79 -3.63 -14.25
CA THR A 431 9.11 -5.03 -14.59
C THR A 431 9.47 -5.24 -16.06
N GLY A 432 9.12 -4.29 -16.94
CA GLY A 432 9.30 -4.41 -18.39
C GLY A 432 8.45 -5.49 -19.07
N SER A 433 7.49 -6.11 -18.37
CA SER A 433 6.76 -7.27 -18.88
C SER A 433 5.27 -7.22 -18.59
N LEU A 434 4.47 -7.45 -19.64
CA LEU A 434 3.02 -7.58 -19.54
C LEU A 434 2.57 -8.79 -18.72
N LYS A 435 3.38 -9.86 -18.71
CA LYS A 435 3.10 -11.06 -17.90
C LYS A 435 2.98 -10.71 -16.42
N TRP A 436 3.93 -9.92 -15.90
CA TRP A 436 3.93 -9.51 -14.50
C TRP A 436 2.83 -8.49 -14.20
N THR A 437 2.49 -7.62 -15.15
CA THR A 437 1.32 -6.74 -15.01
C THR A 437 0.01 -7.52 -14.88
N PHE A 438 -0.20 -8.53 -15.72
CA PHE A 438 -1.40 -9.37 -15.69
C PHE A 438 -1.47 -10.19 -14.40
N LEU A 439 -0.36 -10.79 -13.98
CA LEU A 439 -0.28 -11.49 -12.68
C LEU A 439 -0.51 -10.53 -11.51
N GLY A 440 -0.06 -9.28 -11.59
CA GLY A 440 -0.34 -8.25 -10.59
C GLY A 440 -1.82 -7.87 -10.46
N ALA A 441 -2.64 -8.13 -11.49
CA ALA A 441 -4.09 -7.98 -11.41
C ALA A 441 -4.78 -9.28 -10.95
N ILE A 442 -4.39 -10.43 -11.52
CA ILE A 442 -5.05 -11.72 -11.27
C ILE A 442 -4.76 -12.27 -9.88
N ILE A 443 -3.52 -12.17 -9.38
CA ILE A 443 -3.19 -12.74 -8.06
C ILE A 443 -4.05 -12.10 -6.97
N PRO A 444 -4.14 -10.76 -6.85
CA PRO A 444 -5.04 -10.13 -5.88
C PRO A 444 -6.51 -10.49 -6.11
N LEU A 445 -6.99 -10.48 -7.36
CA LEU A 445 -8.37 -10.86 -7.67
C LEU A 445 -8.71 -12.30 -7.26
N ALA A 446 -7.83 -13.25 -7.53
CA ALA A 446 -8.01 -14.65 -7.14
C ALA A 446 -8.02 -14.79 -5.61
N VAL A 447 -7.13 -14.07 -4.91
CA VAL A 447 -7.10 -14.04 -3.46
C VAL A 447 -8.37 -13.42 -2.89
N SER A 448 -8.87 -12.32 -3.45
CA SER A 448 -10.10 -11.68 -2.99
C SER A 448 -11.32 -12.59 -3.19
N VAL A 449 -11.45 -13.22 -4.35
CA VAL A 449 -12.54 -14.18 -4.65
C VAL A 449 -12.48 -15.36 -3.67
N LEU A 450 -11.29 -15.92 -3.42
CA LEU A 450 -11.12 -17.03 -2.49
C LEU A 450 -11.47 -16.65 -1.05
N VAL A 451 -11.02 -15.48 -0.57
CA VAL A 451 -11.33 -14.99 0.78
C VAL A 451 -12.83 -14.76 0.95
N LEU A 452 -13.49 -14.15 -0.03
CA LEU A 452 -14.93 -13.93 -0.01
C LEU A 452 -15.74 -15.21 -0.07
N PHE A 453 -15.33 -16.15 -0.93
CA PHE A 453 -15.98 -17.45 -1.04
C PHE A 453 -15.92 -18.22 0.29
N ILE A 454 -14.76 -18.19 0.97
CA ILE A 454 -14.60 -18.78 2.30
C ILE A 454 -15.49 -18.08 3.32
N LEU A 455 -15.50 -16.74 3.33
CA LEU A 455 -16.34 -15.96 4.25
C LEU A 455 -17.83 -16.28 4.08
N ASN A 456 -18.31 -16.30 2.83
CA ASN A 456 -19.71 -16.59 2.51
C ASN A 456 -20.09 -18.03 2.88
N SER A 457 -19.19 -18.98 2.60
CA SER A 457 -19.38 -20.39 2.96
C SER A 457 -19.49 -20.56 4.48
N ILE A 458 -18.59 -19.94 5.25
CA ILE A 458 -18.64 -19.97 6.72
C ILE A 458 -19.92 -19.33 7.25
N SER A 459 -20.32 -18.18 6.68
CA SER A 459 -21.57 -17.52 7.07
C SER A 459 -22.79 -18.39 6.81
N SER A 460 -22.87 -19.03 5.63
CA SER A 460 -23.99 -19.93 5.31
C SER A 460 -24.04 -21.14 6.24
N LEU A 461 -22.89 -21.70 6.63
CA LEU A 461 -22.80 -22.80 7.58
C LEU A 461 -23.29 -22.37 8.97
N LEU A 462 -22.86 -21.20 9.44
CA LEU A 462 -23.30 -20.64 10.73
C LEU A 462 -24.81 -20.37 10.75
N LEU A 463 -25.38 -19.91 9.63
CA LEU A 463 -26.83 -19.69 9.49
C LEU A 463 -27.64 -20.99 9.41
N LEU A 464 -27.02 -22.11 9.01
CA LEU A 464 -27.66 -23.44 9.02
C LEU A 464 -27.56 -24.14 10.38
N MET A 465 -26.63 -23.70 11.24
CA MET A 465 -26.41 -24.25 12.59
C MET A 465 -27.24 -23.56 13.68
N ASN A 466 -27.72 -22.33 13.42
CA ASN A 466 -28.70 -21.61 14.22
C ASN A 466 -30.11 -21.84 13.66
#